data_AF-A0AAW9IBC3-F1
#
_entry.id   AF-A0AAW9IBC3-F1
#
_cell.length_a   1.000
_cell.length_b   1.000
_cell.length_c   1.000
_cell.angle_alpha   90.00
_cell.angle_beta   90.00
_cell.angle_gamma   90.00
#
_symmetry.space_group_name_H-M   'P 1'
#
loop_
_entity.id
_entity.type
_entity.pdbx_description
1 polymer ?
#
loop_
_entity_poly.entity_id
_entity_poly.type
_entity_poly.pdbx_seq_one_letter_code
_entity_poly.pdbx_strand_id
1 'polypeptide(L)'
;VDSNDQPLNITNNYLEMWFDHGVNPTDASYEYVMLPNQTKQQVEEYAKNPSITVLSNTSSVQAVKENKLNMIGANFFTDTVQNIDFITANKKSSIMTKESADYLEISISDPTMKNNGTIEVE
;
A
#
# COMPACT_ATOMS: atom_id res chain seq x y z
N VAL A 1 -19.53 30.44 38.14
CA VAL A 1 -18.29 29.65 37.96
C VAL A 1 -18.45 28.46 38.90
N ASP A 2 -18.96 27.34 38.39
CA ASP A 2 -19.19 26.14 39.20
C ASP A 2 -17.87 25.38 39.32
N SER A 3 -17.44 25.12 40.55
CA SER A 3 -16.09 24.66 40.91
C SER A 3 -15.95 23.13 40.95
N ASN A 4 -16.86 22.41 40.31
CA ASN A 4 -16.98 20.94 40.44
C ASN A 4 -16.67 20.14 39.17
N ASP A 5 -16.10 20.76 38.13
CA ASP A 5 -15.74 20.03 36.91
C ASP A 5 -14.40 19.27 37.11
N GLN A 6 -14.47 18.12 37.77
CA GLN A 6 -13.36 17.17 37.83
C GLN A 6 -13.33 16.38 36.51
N PRO A 7 -12.19 16.34 35.78
CA PRO A 7 -12.13 15.63 34.52
C PRO A 7 -12.43 14.15 34.74
N LEU A 8 -13.34 13.61 33.93
CA LEU A 8 -13.72 12.21 33.97
C LEU A 8 -12.53 11.34 33.53
N ASN A 9 -11.97 10.55 34.44
CA ASN A 9 -10.91 9.59 34.09
C ASN A 9 -11.54 8.35 33.45
N ILE A 10 -11.24 8.13 32.17
CA ILE A 10 -11.67 6.94 31.42
C ILE A 10 -10.46 6.02 31.19
N THR A 11 -10.62 4.74 31.50
CA THR A 11 -9.61 3.70 31.25
C THR A 11 -10.15 2.70 30.24
N ASN A 12 -9.36 2.39 29.21
CA ASN A 12 -9.69 1.43 28.15
C ASN A 12 -8.56 0.43 27.96
N ASN A 13 -8.89 -0.73 27.37
CA ASN A 13 -7.92 -1.76 27.01
C ASN A 13 -7.53 -1.59 25.53
N TYR A 14 -6.23 -1.74 25.24
CA TYR A 14 -5.69 -1.62 23.89
C TYR A 14 -4.74 -2.78 23.60
N LEU A 15 -4.67 -3.16 22.32
CA LEU A 15 -3.60 -3.98 21.77
C LEU A 15 -2.74 -3.08 20.88
N GLU A 16 -1.44 -3.08 21.13
CA GLU A 16 -0.46 -2.30 20.38
C GLU A 16 0.54 -3.25 19.72
N MET A 17 0.82 -3.03 18.43
CA MET A 17 1.80 -3.79 17.65
C MET A 17 2.51 -2.80 16.72
N TRP A 18 3.84 -2.88 16.65
CA TRP A 18 4.65 -2.02 15.79
C TRP A 18 5.91 -2.74 15.32
N PHE A 19 6.50 -2.24 14.23
CA PHE A 19 7.86 -2.58 13.83
C PHE A 19 8.81 -1.54 14.42
N ASP A 20 9.88 -2.00 15.09
CA ASP A 20 10.94 -1.13 15.57
C ASP A 20 12.08 -1.11 14.54
N HIS A 21 12.31 0.05 13.92
CA HIS A 21 13.41 0.25 12.96
C HIS A 21 14.72 0.73 13.63
N GLY A 22 14.72 0.91 14.95
CA GLY A 22 15.89 1.33 15.72
C GLY A 22 16.23 2.82 15.55
N VAL A 23 17.46 3.17 15.93
CA VAL A 23 17.96 4.56 15.92
C VAL A 23 18.72 4.83 14.63
N ASN A 24 18.39 5.94 13.95
CA ASN A 24 18.99 6.36 12.67
C ASN A 24 18.91 5.29 11.57
N PRO A 25 17.72 4.73 11.26
CA PRO A 25 17.60 3.81 10.14
C PRO A 25 17.91 4.52 8.82
N THR A 26 18.54 3.79 7.89
CA THR A 26 18.71 4.21 6.50
C THR A 26 17.92 3.22 5.64
N ASP A 27 17.01 3.73 4.81
CA ASP A 27 16.19 2.93 3.88
C ASP A 27 15.47 1.73 4.52
N ALA A 28 15.06 1.85 5.79
CA ALA A 28 14.26 0.82 6.45
C ALA A 28 12.87 0.72 5.80
N SER A 29 12.36 -0.50 5.69
CA SER A 29 11.06 -0.80 5.10
C SER A 29 10.27 -1.77 5.99
N TYR A 30 8.96 -1.80 5.77
CA TYR A 30 8.05 -2.77 6.38
C TYR A 30 7.01 -3.22 5.35
N GLU A 31 6.43 -4.39 5.60
CA GLU A 31 5.35 -4.97 4.80
C GLU A 31 4.43 -5.74 5.73
N TYR A 32 3.12 -5.55 5.60
CA TYR A 32 2.11 -6.33 6.31
C TYR A 32 0.81 -6.35 5.51
N VAL A 33 -0.02 -7.37 5.76
CA VAL A 33 -1.37 -7.49 5.19
C VAL A 33 -2.38 -7.48 6.34
N MET A 34 -3.39 -6.62 6.25
CA MET A 34 -4.53 -6.67 7.16
C MET A 34 -5.56 -7.66 6.64
N LEU A 35 -5.96 -8.60 7.50
CA LEU A 35 -6.98 -9.62 7.21
C LEU A 35 -8.16 -9.51 8.20
N PRO A 36 -9.05 -8.51 8.03
CA PRO A 36 -10.18 -8.34 8.93
C PRO A 36 -11.12 -9.55 8.92
N ASN A 37 -11.75 -9.81 10.07
CA ASN A 37 -12.80 -10.84 10.23
C ASN A 37 -12.35 -12.27 9.86
N GLN A 38 -11.06 -12.58 9.97
CA GLN A 38 -10.53 -13.93 9.77
C GLN A 38 -10.31 -14.63 11.11
N THR A 39 -10.62 -15.93 11.15
CA THR A 39 -10.22 -16.80 12.26
C THR A 39 -8.71 -17.03 12.26
N LYS A 40 -8.17 -17.46 13.39
CA LYS A 40 -6.75 -17.87 13.50
C LYS A 40 -6.34 -18.86 12.40
N GLN A 41 -7.16 -19.88 12.15
CA GLN A 41 -6.87 -20.90 11.13
C GLN A 41 -6.84 -20.28 9.72
N GLN A 42 -7.77 -19.41 9.38
CA GLN A 42 -7.80 -18.74 8.07
C GLN A 42 -6.58 -17.83 7.86
N VAL A 43 -6.11 -17.15 8.91
CA VAL A 43 -4.86 -16.36 8.86
C VAL A 43 -3.65 -17.27 8.63
N GLU A 44 -3.57 -18.40 9.34
CA GLU A 44 -2.49 -19.39 9.15
C GLU A 44 -2.50 -20.00 7.73
N GLU A 45 -3.67 -20.25 7.17
CA GLU A 45 -3.84 -20.73 5.79
C GLU A 45 -3.43 -19.64 4.78
N TYR A 46 -3.83 -18.39 4.98
CA TYR A 46 -3.41 -17.27 4.13
C TYR A 46 -1.89 -17.09 4.16
N ALA A 47 -1.26 -17.16 5.34
CA ALA A 47 0.18 -17.00 5.46
C ALA A 47 0.99 -18.07 4.70
N LYS A 48 0.43 -19.28 4.52
CA LYS A 48 1.07 -20.36 3.74
C LYS A 48 0.94 -20.15 2.23
N ASN A 49 -0.11 -19.46 1.78
CA ASN A 49 -0.37 -19.22 0.37
C ASN A 49 -1.09 -17.87 0.19
N PRO A 50 -0.35 -16.75 0.32
CA PRO A 50 -0.95 -15.42 0.27
C PRO A 50 -1.53 -15.16 -1.11
N SER A 51 -2.66 -14.46 -1.15
CA SER A 51 -3.25 -14.04 -2.43
C SER A 51 -2.58 -12.81 -3.03
N ILE A 52 -1.55 -12.28 -2.39
CA ILE A 52 -0.77 -11.14 -2.89
C ILE A 52 0.67 -11.52 -3.19
N THR A 53 1.30 -10.75 -4.07
CA THR A 53 2.73 -10.75 -4.36
C THR A 53 3.24 -9.32 -4.28
N VAL A 54 4.25 -9.05 -3.45
CA VAL A 54 4.94 -7.75 -3.47
C VAL A 54 5.89 -7.74 -4.66
N LEU A 55 5.61 -6.87 -5.64
CA LEU A 55 6.41 -6.75 -6.87
C LEU A 55 7.61 -5.82 -6.66
N SER A 56 7.43 -4.78 -5.84
CA SER A 56 8.49 -3.89 -5.40
C SER A 56 8.12 -3.21 -4.09
N ASN A 57 9.12 -2.94 -3.26
CA ASN A 57 9.01 -2.11 -2.08
C ASN A 57 10.29 -1.28 -1.91
N THR A 58 10.51 -0.35 -2.84
CA THR A 58 11.68 0.53 -2.85
C THR A 58 11.26 1.99 -2.69
N SER A 59 12.24 2.88 -2.48
CA SER A 59 12.00 4.33 -2.44
C SER A 59 11.59 4.92 -3.80
N SER A 60 11.81 4.21 -4.91
CA SER A 60 11.41 4.66 -6.25
C SER A 60 10.03 4.16 -6.66
N VAL A 61 9.66 2.93 -6.28
CA VAL A 61 8.38 2.33 -6.62
C VAL A 61 7.95 1.28 -5.60
N GLN A 62 6.69 1.34 -5.19
CA GLN A 62 6.04 0.32 -4.36
C GLN A 62 4.87 -0.27 -5.13
N ALA A 63 4.81 -1.60 -5.22
CA ALA A 63 3.78 -2.27 -6.01
C ALA A 63 3.45 -3.66 -5.48
N VAL A 64 2.17 -4.00 -5.56
CA VAL A 64 1.61 -5.29 -5.11
C VAL A 64 0.64 -5.81 -6.15
N LYS A 65 0.72 -7.11 -6.42
CA LYS A 65 -0.25 -7.86 -7.23
C LYS A 65 -1.20 -8.63 -6.31
N GLU A 66 -2.50 -8.53 -6.52
CA GLU A 66 -3.49 -9.47 -6.00
C GLU A 66 -3.70 -10.56 -7.06
N ASN A 67 -3.21 -11.77 -6.76
CA ASN A 67 -3.07 -12.88 -7.68
C ASN A 67 -4.41 -13.52 -8.09
N LYS A 68 -5.46 -13.41 -7.27
CA LYS A 68 -6.78 -14.01 -7.54
C LYS A 68 -7.66 -13.09 -8.38
N LEU A 69 -7.53 -11.78 -8.18
CA LEU A 69 -8.26 -10.74 -8.88
C LEU A 69 -7.53 -10.25 -10.13
N ASN A 70 -6.27 -10.69 -10.34
CA ASN A 70 -5.37 -10.20 -11.38
C ASN A 70 -5.28 -8.68 -11.40
N MET A 71 -5.06 -8.10 -10.21
CA MET A 71 -4.94 -6.66 -10.03
C MET A 71 -3.52 -6.29 -9.62
N ILE A 72 -3.00 -5.20 -10.16
CA ILE A 72 -1.72 -4.61 -9.72
C ILE A 72 -2.01 -3.18 -9.26
N GLY A 73 -1.58 -2.85 -8.05
CA GLY A 73 -1.46 -1.48 -7.59
C GLY A 73 0.01 -1.09 -7.55
N ALA A 74 0.37 0.05 -8.14
CA ALA A 74 1.74 0.56 -8.19
C ALA A 74 1.78 2.08 -7.92
N ASN A 75 2.64 2.49 -7.00
CA ASN A 75 2.94 3.88 -6.71
C ASN A 75 4.37 4.18 -7.13
N PHE A 76 4.52 5.11 -8.06
CA PHE A 76 5.79 5.59 -8.58
C PHE A 76 6.13 6.92 -7.89
N PHE A 77 7.29 7.00 -7.25
CA PHE A 77 7.68 8.14 -6.41
C PHE A 77 8.67 9.10 -7.06
N THR A 78 9.20 8.77 -8.24
CA THR A 78 10.20 9.58 -8.95
C THR A 78 9.72 9.98 -10.34
N ASP A 79 10.25 11.09 -10.85
CA ASP A 79 10.03 11.52 -12.24
C ASP A 79 11.09 10.91 -13.17
N THR A 80 11.23 9.59 -13.10
CA THR A 80 12.11 8.78 -13.94
C THR A 80 11.32 7.59 -14.49
N VAL A 81 11.75 7.05 -15.63
CA VAL A 81 11.12 5.85 -16.19
C VAL A 81 11.39 4.66 -15.27
N GLN A 82 10.32 4.03 -14.80
CA GLN A 82 10.34 2.86 -13.95
C GLN A 82 9.38 1.81 -14.54
N ASN A 83 9.74 0.54 -14.42
CA ASN A 83 8.95 -0.59 -14.89
C ASN A 83 8.66 -1.54 -13.72
N ILE A 84 7.42 -2.02 -13.63
CA ILE A 84 6.96 -3.04 -12.69
C ILE A 84 5.95 -3.95 -13.40
N ASP A 85 6.24 -5.25 -13.46
CA ASP A 85 5.45 -6.21 -14.25
C ASP A 85 5.30 -5.65 -15.68
N PHE A 86 4.10 -5.63 -16.25
CA PHE A 86 3.83 -5.00 -17.55
C PHE A 86 3.64 -3.48 -17.50
N ILE A 87 3.70 -2.82 -16.33
CA ILE A 87 3.42 -1.38 -16.18
C ILE A 87 4.73 -0.60 -16.24
N THR A 88 4.82 0.34 -17.17
CA THR A 88 5.90 1.33 -17.23
C THR A 88 5.32 2.72 -17.06
N ALA A 89 5.91 3.53 -16.19
CA ALA A 89 5.51 4.93 -15.99
C ALA A 89 6.74 5.85 -15.97
N ASN A 90 6.60 7.04 -16.56
CA ASN A 90 7.71 8.01 -16.66
C ASN A 90 7.74 9.06 -15.53
N LYS A 91 6.69 9.15 -14.73
CA LYS A 91 6.48 10.20 -13.73
C LYS A 91 5.82 9.67 -12.46
N LYS A 92 5.91 10.49 -11.40
CA LYS A 92 5.15 10.27 -10.16
C LYS A 92 3.69 10.03 -10.47
N SER A 93 3.18 8.90 -10.02
CA SER A 93 1.83 8.44 -10.33
C SER A 93 1.38 7.37 -9.35
N SER A 94 0.07 7.25 -9.18
CA SER A 94 -0.56 6.07 -8.58
C SER A 94 -1.38 5.39 -9.67
N ILE A 95 -1.09 4.12 -9.91
CA ILE A 95 -1.65 3.31 -11.00
C ILE A 95 -2.27 2.05 -10.41
N MET A 96 -3.47 1.70 -10.86
CA MET A 96 -4.10 0.42 -10.60
C MET A 96 -4.53 -0.22 -11.92
N THR A 97 -4.22 -1.49 -12.10
CA THR A 97 -4.67 -2.28 -13.25
C THR A 97 -5.50 -3.48 -12.78
N LYS A 98 -6.40 -3.93 -13.65
CA LYS A 98 -7.14 -5.18 -13.47
C LYS A 98 -7.25 -5.88 -14.81
N GLU A 99 -6.66 -7.07 -14.89
CA GLU A 99 -6.66 -7.90 -16.10
C GLU A 99 -7.80 -8.92 -16.04
N SER A 100 -8.65 -8.89 -17.06
CA SER A 100 -9.66 -9.91 -17.33
C SER A 100 -9.30 -10.67 -18.60
N ALA A 101 -10.06 -11.71 -18.95
CA ALA A 101 -9.80 -12.50 -20.17
C ALA A 101 -9.85 -11.65 -21.46
N ASP A 102 -10.71 -10.63 -21.50
CA ASP A 102 -11.03 -9.88 -22.72
C ASP A 102 -10.56 -8.42 -22.70
N TYR A 103 -10.18 -7.89 -21.54
CA TYR A 103 -9.83 -6.49 -21.37
C TYR A 103 -8.87 -6.23 -20.22
N LEU A 104 -8.17 -5.11 -20.32
CA LEU A 104 -7.35 -4.52 -19.26
C LEU A 104 -7.99 -3.21 -18.80
N GLU A 105 -8.39 -3.14 -17.54
CA GLU A 105 -8.80 -1.88 -16.89
C GLU A 105 -7.57 -1.20 -16.30
N ILE A 106 -7.45 0.12 -16.50
CA ILE A 106 -6.35 0.92 -15.99
C ILE A 106 -6.92 2.20 -15.37
N SER A 107 -6.52 2.50 -14.13
CA SER A 107 -6.78 3.75 -13.44
C SER A 107 -5.45 4.42 -13.10
N ILE A 108 -5.29 5.70 -13.47
CA ILE A 108 -4.06 6.47 -13.25
C ILE A 108 -4.43 7.81 -12.60
N SER A 109 -3.62 8.25 -11.66
CA SER A 109 -3.71 9.59 -11.07
C SER A 109 -2.33 10.23 -10.91
N ASP A 110 -2.30 11.56 -10.84
CA ASP A 110 -1.18 12.34 -10.28
C ASP A 110 -1.51 12.72 -8.83
N PRO A 111 -0.99 12.00 -7.82
CA PRO A 111 -1.22 12.35 -6.42
C PRO A 111 -0.54 13.65 -6.01
N THR A 112 0.44 14.15 -6.78
CA THR A 112 1.15 15.39 -6.45
C THR A 112 0.28 16.62 -6.66
N MET A 113 -0.73 16.52 -7.55
CA MET A 113 -1.58 17.63 -8.00
C MET A 113 -0.79 18.83 -8.55
N LYS A 114 0.45 18.60 -9.00
CA LYS A 114 1.40 19.63 -9.43
C LYS A 114 1.89 19.41 -10.86
N ASN A 115 1.62 18.25 -11.45
CA ASN A 115 2.00 17.99 -12.83
C ASN A 115 1.12 18.83 -13.77
N ASN A 116 1.73 19.79 -14.46
CA ASN A 116 1.06 20.62 -15.47
C ASN A 116 1.18 20.03 -16.89
N GLY A 117 1.71 18.81 -17.02
CA GLY A 117 1.82 18.08 -18.27
C GLY A 117 1.14 16.71 -18.19
N THR A 118 1.63 15.75 -18.95
CA THR A 118 1.09 14.38 -19.00
C THR A 118 1.91 13.42 -18.15
N ILE A 119 1.31 12.28 -17.81
CA ILE A 119 2.00 11.06 -17.38
C ILE A 119 1.91 10.10 -18.56
N GLU A 120 3.04 9.53 -18.98
CA GLU A 120 3.06 8.51 -20.02
C GLU A 120 3.15 7.14 -19.34
N VAL A 121 2.26 6.24 -19.76
CA VAL A 121 2.16 4.88 -19.27
C VAL A 121 2.15 3.93 -20.46
N GLU A 122 2.97 2.88 -20.38
CA GLU A 122 3.04 1.76 -21.33
C GLU A 122 2.76 0.45 -20.60
#